data_AF-A0AB37ZXG2-F1
#
_entry.id   AF-A0AB37ZXG2-F1
#
_cell.length_a   1.000
_cell.length_b   1.000
_cell.length_c   1.000
_cell.angle_alpha   90.00
_cell.angle_beta   90.00
_cell.angle_gamma   90.00
#
_symmetry.space_group_name_H-M   'P 1'
#
loop_
_entity.id
_entity.type
_entity.pdbx_description
1 polymer ?
#
loop_
_entity_poly.entity_id
_entity_poly.type
_entity_poly.pdbx_seq_one_letter_code
_entity_poly.pdbx_strand_id
1 'polypeptide(L)'
;MEESFTSSMGLLKNLLLESDQICEVHNEPMHQYRGHIACQKCQREKVQKEDEELIQNLTKRHHKRITFDRLYKDSIVGDHTLREANFDNFVVDDEESERNKLAARLIAGRYMRGEVFNTLLTGTAGAGKSHLAMSILKAVNEHADPYMSCLFLSLDEFLLDIRSTYNDKITQEDERSLIDRVAVVDLLVIDDLGAETGPIGTDKSASNFTQRMLYTLMNRRQDKSTIITTNLSSDQVSAMYDSKVISRLYRNLGGNILKFKNDRDRRIKF
;
A
#
# COMPACT_ATOMS: atom_id res chain seq x y z
N MET A 1 -2.34 -47.42 -9.63
CA MET A 1 -1.49 -46.39 -10.26
C MET A 1 -0.34 -46.03 -9.31
N GLU A 2 0.41 -47.04 -8.81
CA GLU A 2 1.51 -46.84 -7.85
C GLU A 2 2.83 -47.50 -8.33
N GLU A 3 2.85 -48.14 -9.49
CA GLU A 3 4.00 -48.95 -9.93
C GLU A 3 5.02 -48.25 -10.83
N SER A 4 4.84 -46.96 -11.17
CA SER A 4 5.79 -46.26 -12.07
C SER A 4 6.91 -45.49 -11.36
N PHE A 5 6.83 -45.30 -10.04
CA PHE A 5 7.85 -44.56 -9.27
C PHE A 5 8.97 -45.44 -8.68
N THR A 6 8.80 -46.75 -8.64
CA THR A 6 9.80 -47.69 -8.09
C THR A 6 10.89 -48.09 -9.08
N SER A 7 10.65 -47.93 -10.39
CA SER A 7 11.58 -48.34 -11.45
C SER A 7 12.75 -47.36 -11.66
N SER A 8 12.51 -46.05 -11.54
CA SER A 8 13.52 -45.01 -11.73
C SER A 8 14.56 -44.96 -10.59
N MET A 9 14.13 -45.21 -9.35
CA MET A 9 15.03 -45.34 -8.18
C MET A 9 15.86 -46.64 -8.21
N GLY A 10 15.32 -47.72 -8.78
CA GLY A 10 16.05 -48.99 -8.96
C GLY A 10 17.17 -48.92 -9.99
N LEU A 11 16.98 -48.14 -11.06
CA LEU A 11 18.00 -47.92 -12.10
C LEU A 11 19.19 -47.09 -11.60
N LEU A 12 18.95 -46.10 -10.73
CA LEU A 12 19.99 -45.25 -10.14
C LEU A 12 20.90 -45.98 -9.14
N LYS A 13 20.39 -47.02 -8.46
CA LYS A 13 21.15 -47.80 -7.47
C LYS A 13 22.38 -48.51 -8.04
N ASN A 14 22.37 -48.85 -9.34
CA ASN A 14 23.49 -49.52 -10.00
C ASN A 14 24.48 -48.54 -10.68
N LEU A 15 24.20 -47.25 -10.66
CA LEU A 15 25.00 -46.20 -11.31
C LEU A 15 25.86 -45.39 -10.33
N LEU A 16 25.55 -45.46 -9.04
CA LEU A 16 26.26 -44.80 -7.95
C LEU A 16 27.10 -45.83 -7.21
N LEU A 17 28.41 -45.77 -7.39
CA LEU A 17 29.35 -46.62 -6.66
C LEU A 17 29.72 -45.93 -5.34
N GLU A 18 29.72 -46.65 -4.22
CA GLU A 18 30.27 -46.13 -2.97
C GLU A 18 31.79 -45.87 -3.15
N SER A 19 32.26 -44.75 -2.61
CA SER A 19 33.66 -44.35 -2.60
C SER A 19 34.26 -44.61 -1.22
N ASP A 20 35.58 -44.87 -1.18
CA ASP A 20 36.34 -44.99 0.07
C ASP A 20 36.43 -43.65 0.85
N GLN A 21 35.97 -42.54 0.27
CA GLN A 21 35.97 -41.23 0.90
C GLN A 21 34.73 -41.05 1.78
N ILE A 22 34.94 -40.48 2.98
CA ILE A 22 33.88 -40.12 3.92
C ILE A 22 33.63 -38.61 3.83
N CYS A 23 32.36 -38.21 3.83
CA CYS A 23 31.99 -36.80 3.90
C CYS A 23 32.30 -36.18 5.26
N GLU A 24 33.07 -35.09 5.29
CA GLU A 24 33.43 -34.38 6.53
C GLU A 24 32.22 -33.73 7.24
N VAL A 25 31.15 -33.42 6.52
CA VAL A 25 29.94 -32.77 7.06
C VAL A 25 28.96 -33.79 7.62
N HIS A 26 28.74 -34.90 6.92
CA HIS A 26 27.69 -35.89 7.24
C HIS A 26 28.23 -37.20 7.79
N ASN A 27 29.55 -37.40 7.81
CA ASN A 27 30.24 -38.61 8.27
C ASN A 27 29.71 -39.92 7.64
N GLU A 28 29.39 -39.86 6.34
CA GLU A 28 28.85 -40.97 5.54
C GLU A 28 29.69 -41.22 4.27
N PRO A 29 29.68 -42.44 3.71
CA PRO A 29 30.38 -42.74 2.46
C PRO A 29 29.92 -41.84 1.30
N MET A 30 30.87 -41.26 0.60
CA MET A 30 30.60 -40.52 -0.64
C MET A 30 30.27 -41.49 -1.77
N HIS A 31 29.62 -40.99 -2.82
CA HIS A 31 29.24 -41.78 -3.97
C HIS A 31 29.90 -41.23 -5.24
N GLN A 32 30.35 -42.12 -6.12
CA GLN A 32 30.96 -41.80 -7.40
C GLN A 32 29.98 -42.02 -8.55
N TYR A 33 29.86 -41.02 -9.42
CA TYR A 33 29.10 -41.09 -10.67
C TYR A 33 29.91 -40.46 -11.80
N ARG A 34 30.19 -41.22 -12.88
CA ARG A 34 30.96 -40.75 -14.06
C ARG A 34 32.25 -40.00 -13.68
N GLY A 35 33.03 -40.55 -12.75
CA GLY A 35 34.30 -39.96 -12.29
C GLY A 35 34.16 -38.84 -11.26
N HIS A 36 32.96 -38.37 -10.92
CA HIS A 36 32.72 -37.33 -9.93
C HIS A 36 32.34 -37.95 -8.58
N ILE A 37 33.05 -37.61 -7.52
CA ILE A 37 32.76 -38.06 -6.14
C ILE A 37 31.99 -36.94 -5.43
N ALA A 38 30.83 -37.27 -4.85
CA ALA A 38 30.03 -36.31 -4.10
C ALA A 38 29.26 -36.98 -2.95
N CYS A 39 29.02 -36.21 -1.89
CA CYS A 39 28.08 -36.61 -0.85
C CYS A 39 26.65 -36.29 -1.27
N GLN A 40 25.76 -37.30 -1.26
CA GLN A 40 24.36 -37.13 -1.66
C GLN A 40 23.55 -36.24 -0.70
N LYS A 41 23.90 -36.21 0.60
CA LYS A 41 23.23 -35.34 1.58
C LYS A 41 23.63 -33.88 1.37
N CYS A 42 24.93 -33.60 1.26
CA CYS A 42 25.43 -32.26 0.88
C CYS A 42 24.77 -31.74 -0.40
N GLN A 43 24.65 -32.58 -1.44
CA GLN A 43 24.01 -32.17 -2.69
C GLN A 43 22.51 -31.89 -2.51
N ARG A 44 21.79 -32.71 -1.73
CA ARG A 44 20.38 -32.47 -1.42
C ARG A 44 20.17 -31.19 -0.62
N GLU A 45 20.96 -30.94 0.41
CA GLU A 45 20.90 -29.71 1.20
C GLU A 45 21.20 -28.48 0.36
N LYS A 46 22.20 -28.58 -0.54
CA LYS A 46 22.52 -27.51 -1.48
C LYS A 46 21.36 -27.19 -2.41
N VAL A 47 20.78 -28.22 -3.05
CA VAL A 47 19.60 -28.05 -3.92
C VAL A 47 18.41 -27.49 -3.14
N GLN A 48 18.14 -28.00 -1.94
CA GLN A 48 17.05 -27.51 -1.10
C GLN A 48 17.24 -26.02 -0.75
N LYS A 49 18.45 -25.61 -0.39
CA LYS A 49 18.76 -24.20 -0.09
C LYS A 49 18.59 -23.32 -1.32
N GLU A 50 19.07 -23.77 -2.49
CA GLU A 50 18.89 -23.06 -3.76
C GLU A 50 17.41 -22.92 -4.14
N ASP A 51 16.61 -23.99 -3.96
CA ASP A 51 15.16 -23.97 -4.18
C ASP A 51 14.44 -23.03 -3.22
N GLU A 52 14.79 -23.04 -1.92
CA GLU A 52 14.23 -22.14 -0.91
C GLU A 52 14.55 -20.67 -1.25
N GLU A 53 15.79 -20.35 -1.62
CA GLU A 53 16.19 -19.01 -2.06
C GLU A 53 15.43 -18.59 -3.34
N LEU A 54 15.26 -19.50 -4.30
CA LEU A 54 14.50 -19.25 -5.53
C LEU A 54 13.04 -18.94 -5.23
N ILE A 55 12.37 -19.77 -4.41
CA ILE A 55 10.97 -19.60 -4.02
C ILE A 55 10.78 -18.27 -3.28
N GLN A 56 11.67 -17.94 -2.33
CA GLN A 56 11.62 -16.67 -1.62
C GLN A 56 11.74 -15.47 -2.58
N ASN A 57 12.68 -15.52 -3.53
CA ASN A 57 12.89 -14.46 -4.51
C ASN A 57 11.69 -14.31 -5.46
N LEU A 58 11.12 -15.41 -5.94
CA LEU A 58 9.92 -15.40 -6.78
C LEU A 58 8.71 -14.85 -6.02
N THR A 59 8.54 -15.26 -4.76
CA THR A 59 7.45 -14.78 -3.89
C THR A 59 7.58 -13.28 -3.63
N LYS A 60 8.78 -12.79 -3.29
CA LYS A 60 9.05 -11.35 -3.12
C LYS A 60 8.79 -10.56 -4.40
N ARG A 61 9.20 -11.07 -5.57
CA ARG A 61 8.93 -10.42 -6.87
C ARG A 61 7.45 -10.38 -7.19
N HIS A 62 6.73 -11.48 -6.93
CA HIS A 62 5.29 -11.55 -7.15
C HIS A 62 4.56 -10.57 -6.21
N HIS A 63 4.85 -10.63 -4.90
CA HIS A 63 4.30 -9.70 -3.91
C HIS A 63 4.58 -8.26 -4.29
N LYS A 64 5.84 -7.93 -4.62
CA LYS A 64 6.19 -6.60 -5.12
C LYS A 64 5.31 -6.22 -6.29
N ARG A 65 5.21 -7.04 -7.34
CA ARG A 65 4.41 -6.68 -8.52
C ARG A 65 2.92 -6.46 -8.20
N ILE A 66 2.33 -7.28 -7.34
CA ILE A 66 0.89 -7.16 -7.03
C ILE A 66 0.57 -6.03 -6.06
N THR A 67 1.50 -5.64 -5.16
CA THR A 67 1.26 -4.56 -4.18
C THR A 67 1.78 -3.22 -4.69
N PHE A 68 3.01 -3.20 -5.22
CA PHE A 68 3.72 -2.00 -5.67
C PHE A 68 3.01 -1.31 -6.84
N ASP A 69 2.57 -2.08 -7.83
CA ASP A 69 1.98 -1.53 -9.05
C ASP A 69 0.61 -0.89 -8.79
N ARG A 70 -0.09 -1.24 -7.69
CA ARG A 70 -1.43 -0.72 -7.39
C ARG A 70 -1.42 0.79 -7.23
N LEU A 71 -0.37 1.34 -6.61
CA LEU A 71 -0.24 2.79 -6.46
C LEU A 71 -0.26 3.51 -7.81
N TYR A 72 0.32 2.89 -8.86
CA TYR A 72 0.42 3.51 -10.18
C TYR A 72 -0.75 3.16 -11.11
N LYS A 73 -1.32 1.96 -10.97
CA LYS A 73 -2.37 1.44 -11.86
C LYS A 73 -3.78 1.71 -11.35
N ASP A 74 -3.99 1.56 -10.05
CA ASP A 74 -5.33 1.57 -9.45
C ASP A 74 -5.67 2.91 -8.78
N SER A 75 -4.69 3.81 -8.58
CA SER A 75 -4.94 5.11 -7.93
C SER A 75 -5.77 6.04 -8.81
N ILE A 76 -6.74 6.69 -8.19
CA ILE A 76 -7.55 7.75 -8.79
C ILE A 76 -6.94 9.07 -8.35
N VAL A 77 -6.28 9.77 -9.27
CA VAL A 77 -5.53 11.00 -8.99
C VAL A 77 -6.06 12.12 -9.87
N GLY A 78 -6.84 13.04 -9.29
CA GLY A 78 -7.43 14.16 -10.01
C GLY A 78 -6.37 15.12 -10.58
N ASP A 79 -5.39 15.51 -9.76
CA ASP A 79 -4.24 16.30 -10.21
C ASP A 79 -3.07 15.38 -10.63
N HIS A 80 -2.88 15.20 -11.94
CA HIS A 80 -1.83 14.34 -12.47
C HIS A 80 -0.40 14.75 -12.08
N THR A 81 -0.16 16.01 -11.69
CA THR A 81 1.17 16.44 -11.22
C THR A 81 1.57 15.75 -9.91
N LEU A 82 0.60 15.31 -9.11
CA LEU A 82 0.86 14.51 -7.90
C LEU A 82 1.53 13.17 -8.21
N ARG A 83 1.43 12.65 -9.44
CA ARG A 83 2.15 11.42 -9.82
C ARG A 83 3.66 11.60 -9.76
N GLU A 84 4.18 12.82 -9.80
CA GLU A 84 5.61 13.11 -9.66
C GLU A 84 5.98 13.49 -8.22
N ALA A 85 5.01 13.86 -7.38
CA ALA A 85 5.23 14.29 -6.00
C ALA A 85 5.95 13.22 -5.16
N ASN A 86 7.01 13.63 -4.46
CA ASN A 86 7.79 12.81 -3.53
C ASN A 86 8.46 13.71 -2.48
N PHE A 87 9.14 13.11 -1.50
CA PHE A 87 9.81 13.90 -0.46
C PHE A 87 10.94 14.76 -1.00
N ASP A 88 11.62 14.37 -2.08
CA ASP A 88 12.80 15.08 -2.59
C ASP A 88 12.39 16.34 -3.34
N ASN A 89 11.30 16.29 -4.11
CA ASN A 89 10.75 17.46 -4.81
C ASN A 89 9.72 18.27 -3.99
N PHE A 90 9.45 17.92 -2.73
CA PHE A 90 8.69 18.78 -1.83
C PHE A 90 9.52 20.00 -1.43
N VAL A 91 9.08 21.18 -1.87
CA VAL A 91 9.72 22.47 -1.61
C VAL A 91 9.57 22.85 -0.13
N VAL A 92 10.68 23.16 0.51
CA VAL A 92 10.75 23.69 1.88
C VAL A 92 11.19 25.14 1.79
N ASP A 93 10.28 26.06 2.13
CA ASP A 93 10.48 27.50 2.01
C ASP A 93 10.25 28.27 3.33
N ASP A 94 9.78 27.57 4.37
CA ASP A 94 9.55 28.10 5.72
C ASP A 94 9.70 27.00 6.78
N GLU A 95 9.71 27.40 8.07
CA GLU A 95 9.85 26.47 9.20
C GLU A 95 8.67 25.47 9.28
N GLU A 96 7.46 25.88 8.87
CA GLU A 96 6.28 25.02 8.88
C GLU A 96 6.40 23.86 7.87
N SER A 97 6.82 24.16 6.65
CA SER A 97 7.03 23.19 5.56
C SER A 97 8.17 22.24 5.89
N GLU A 98 9.23 22.71 6.53
CA GLU A 98 10.29 21.84 7.05
C GLU A 98 9.76 20.88 8.11
N ARG A 99 9.04 21.41 9.11
CA ARG A 99 8.43 20.63 10.19
C ARG A 99 7.43 19.61 9.66
N ASN A 100 6.58 19.99 8.71
CA ASN A 100 5.57 19.12 8.12
C ASN A 100 6.23 18.02 7.25
N LYS A 101 7.29 18.33 6.50
CA LYS A 101 8.07 17.34 5.75
C LYS A 101 8.72 16.31 6.69
N LEU A 102 9.33 16.78 7.78
CA LEU A 102 9.95 15.91 8.78
C LEU A 102 8.92 15.02 9.49
N ALA A 103 7.79 15.60 9.91
CA ALA A 103 6.69 14.85 10.51
C ALA A 103 6.12 13.78 9.55
N ALA A 104 5.94 14.13 8.27
CA ALA A 104 5.49 13.20 7.24
C ALA A 104 6.49 12.03 7.05
N ARG A 105 7.81 12.29 7.06
CA ARG A 105 8.83 11.22 7.02
C ARG A 105 8.76 10.30 8.23
N LEU A 106 8.58 10.86 9.43
CA LEU A 106 8.41 10.06 10.66
C LEU A 106 7.16 9.18 10.58
N ILE A 107 6.05 9.71 10.08
CA ILE A 107 4.81 8.96 9.85
C ILE A 107 5.01 7.83 8.85
N ALA A 108 5.68 8.08 7.72
CA ALA A 108 6.02 7.04 6.74
C ALA A 108 6.82 5.90 7.38
N GLY A 109 7.83 6.22 8.18
CA GLY A 109 8.62 5.21 8.90
C GLY A 109 7.81 4.40 9.91
N ARG A 110 6.79 4.98 10.54
CA ARG A 110 5.86 4.25 11.43
C ARG A 110 4.98 3.29 10.65
N TYR A 111 4.46 3.70 9.49
CA TYR A 111 3.72 2.79 8.61
C TYR A 111 4.57 1.61 8.13
N MET A 112 5.82 1.86 7.74
CA MET A 112 6.75 0.79 7.34
C MET A 112 7.04 -0.22 8.45
N ARG A 113 6.91 0.17 9.73
CA ARG A 113 7.04 -0.74 10.88
C ARG A 113 5.75 -1.51 11.19
N GLY A 114 4.70 -1.36 10.39
CA GLY A 114 3.42 -2.02 10.57
C GLY A 114 2.52 -1.37 11.62
N GLU A 115 2.80 -0.14 12.05
CA GLU A 115 1.90 0.59 12.95
C GLU A 115 0.59 0.94 12.22
N VAL A 116 -0.56 0.65 12.84
CA VAL A 116 -1.89 0.88 12.26
C VAL A 116 -2.55 2.12 12.87
N PHE A 117 -2.64 3.20 12.10
CA PHE A 117 -3.23 4.46 12.53
C PHE A 117 -3.67 5.33 11.35
N ASN A 118 -4.67 6.18 11.58
CA ASN A 118 -5.03 7.20 10.60
C ASN A 118 -4.16 8.45 10.79
N THR A 119 -3.96 9.18 9.69
CA THR A 119 -3.26 10.46 9.68
C THR A 119 -4.15 11.51 9.04
N LEU A 120 -4.19 12.72 9.61
CA LEU A 120 -4.95 13.84 9.05
C LEU A 120 -4.01 14.97 8.64
N LEU A 121 -4.05 15.38 7.37
CA LEU A 121 -3.41 16.59 6.87
C LEU A 121 -4.50 17.64 6.68
N THR A 122 -4.46 18.72 7.43
CA THR A 122 -5.50 19.77 7.42
C THR A 122 -4.88 21.15 7.29
N GLY A 123 -5.52 22.04 6.54
CA GLY A 123 -5.06 23.41 6.31
C GLY A 123 -5.46 23.95 4.95
N THR A 124 -5.05 25.16 4.62
CA THR A 124 -5.50 25.87 3.40
C THR A 124 -5.12 25.20 2.08
N ALA A 125 -5.87 25.52 1.04
CA ALA A 125 -5.64 25.02 -0.32
C ALA A 125 -4.24 25.43 -0.81
N GLY A 126 -3.60 24.56 -1.60
CA GLY A 126 -2.27 24.85 -2.14
C GLY A 126 -1.10 24.74 -1.14
N ALA A 127 -1.35 24.40 0.13
CA ALA A 127 -0.30 24.31 1.14
C ALA A 127 0.61 23.06 1.05
N GLY A 128 0.35 22.14 0.13
CA GLY A 128 1.18 20.93 -0.09
C GLY A 128 0.74 19.66 0.63
N LYS A 129 -0.51 19.61 1.10
CA LYS A 129 -1.09 18.43 1.80
C LYS A 129 -1.08 17.17 0.93
N SER A 130 -1.71 17.21 -0.24
CA SER A 130 -1.78 16.10 -1.18
C SER A 130 -0.39 15.64 -1.63
N HIS A 131 0.55 16.59 -1.79
CA HIS A 131 1.95 16.28 -2.11
C HIS A 131 2.60 15.44 -1.02
N LEU A 132 2.51 15.86 0.25
CA LEU A 132 3.08 15.09 1.37
C LEU A 132 2.35 13.76 1.58
N ALA A 133 1.03 13.71 1.38
CA ALA A 133 0.26 12.46 1.42
C ALA A 133 0.76 11.45 0.38
N MET A 134 0.94 11.89 -0.88
CA MET A 134 1.51 11.06 -1.95
C MET A 134 2.97 10.68 -1.66
N SER A 135 3.76 11.60 -1.09
CA SER A 135 5.15 11.32 -0.71
C SER A 135 5.26 10.23 0.34
N ILE A 136 4.36 10.23 1.34
CA ILE A 136 4.26 9.15 2.33
C ILE A 136 3.91 7.83 1.63
N LEU A 137 2.87 7.81 0.78
CA LEU A 137 2.48 6.60 0.05
C LEU A 137 3.63 6.01 -0.75
N LYS A 138 4.33 6.83 -1.55
CA LYS A 138 5.44 6.35 -2.38
C LYS A 138 6.57 5.79 -1.55
N ALA A 139 6.98 6.50 -0.50
CA ALA A 139 8.02 6.02 0.39
C ALA A 139 7.65 4.66 0.97
N VAL A 140 6.42 4.51 1.50
CA VAL A 140 5.93 3.24 2.07
C VAL A 140 5.87 2.14 1.00
N ASN A 141 5.31 2.43 -0.19
CA ASN A 141 5.21 1.48 -1.29
C ASN A 141 6.59 0.98 -1.77
N GLU A 142 7.59 1.86 -1.77
CA GLU A 142 8.94 1.58 -2.27
C GLU A 142 9.85 0.90 -1.25
N HIS A 143 9.69 1.21 0.04
CA HIS A 143 10.67 0.86 1.07
C HIS A 143 10.13 0.01 2.23
N ALA A 144 8.83 -0.25 2.33
CA ALA A 144 8.32 -1.16 3.35
C ALA A 144 8.80 -2.61 3.11
N ASP A 145 9.18 -3.30 4.18
CA ASP A 145 9.49 -4.73 4.19
C ASP A 145 8.76 -5.38 5.39
N PRO A 146 7.74 -6.23 5.15
CA PRO A 146 7.23 -6.66 3.85
C PRO A 146 6.57 -5.53 3.04
N TYR A 147 6.50 -5.68 1.72
CA TYR A 147 5.87 -4.71 0.82
C TYR A 147 4.40 -4.45 1.21
N MET A 148 4.03 -3.17 1.25
CA MET A 148 2.66 -2.73 1.53
C MET A 148 2.00 -2.20 0.26
N SER A 149 0.76 -2.62 0.02
CA SER A 149 -0.07 -2.08 -1.04
C SER A 149 -0.56 -0.68 -0.68
N CYS A 150 -0.29 0.27 -1.57
CA CYS A 150 -0.59 1.69 -1.38
C CYS A 150 -1.53 2.19 -2.47
N LEU A 151 -2.45 3.09 -2.13
CA LEU A 151 -3.40 3.67 -3.09
C LEU A 151 -3.69 5.13 -2.77
N PHE A 152 -3.76 5.96 -3.80
CA PHE A 152 -4.21 7.34 -3.71
C PHE A 152 -5.62 7.47 -4.32
N LEU A 153 -6.51 8.18 -3.62
CA LEU A 153 -7.91 8.33 -4.01
C LEU A 153 -8.33 9.80 -3.93
N SER A 154 -8.59 10.43 -5.07
CA SER A 154 -9.36 11.68 -5.15
C SER A 154 -10.82 11.36 -4.82
N LEU A 155 -11.34 11.92 -3.73
CA LEU A 155 -12.67 11.54 -3.23
C LEU A 155 -13.79 11.92 -4.21
N ASP A 156 -13.70 13.09 -4.82
CA ASP A 156 -14.65 13.60 -5.80
C ASP A 156 -14.75 12.70 -7.04
N GLU A 157 -13.61 12.39 -7.68
CA GLU A 157 -13.53 11.50 -8.84
C GLU A 157 -14.02 10.09 -8.49
N PHE A 158 -13.65 9.55 -7.33
CA PHE A 158 -14.13 8.24 -6.90
C PHE A 158 -15.64 8.18 -6.71
N LEU A 159 -16.25 9.24 -6.19
CA LEU A 159 -17.70 9.32 -6.05
C LEU A 159 -18.39 9.46 -7.41
N LEU A 160 -17.76 10.10 -8.40
CA LEU A 160 -18.23 10.13 -9.78
C LEU A 160 -18.17 8.75 -10.43
N ASP A 161 -17.06 8.02 -10.26
CA ASP A 161 -16.91 6.64 -10.74
C ASP A 161 -18.00 5.73 -10.18
N ILE A 162 -18.24 5.78 -8.86
CA ILE A 162 -19.33 5.00 -8.25
C ILE A 162 -20.68 5.39 -8.85
N ARG A 163 -20.94 6.70 -9.02
CA ARG A 163 -22.21 7.16 -9.60
C ARG A 163 -22.42 6.65 -11.03
N SER A 164 -21.34 6.55 -11.81
CA SER A 164 -21.40 6.06 -13.19
C SER A 164 -21.90 4.60 -13.26
N THR A 165 -21.58 3.76 -12.27
CA THR A 165 -22.01 2.35 -12.21
C THR A 165 -23.53 2.15 -12.14
N TYR A 166 -24.28 3.18 -11.73
CA TYR A 166 -25.75 3.12 -11.68
C TYR A 166 -26.42 3.37 -13.03
N ASN A 167 -25.74 4.14 -13.90
CA ASN A 167 -26.27 4.53 -15.19
C ASN A 167 -25.82 3.57 -16.29
N ASP A 168 -24.69 2.89 -16.09
CA ASP A 168 -24.08 2.04 -17.08
C ASP A 168 -24.38 0.55 -16.83
N LYS A 169 -25.41 0.04 -17.53
CA LYS A 169 -25.81 -1.39 -17.45
C LYS A 169 -24.90 -2.33 -18.25
N ILE A 170 -23.92 -1.78 -18.97
CA ILE A 170 -23.04 -2.53 -19.87
C ILE A 170 -21.75 -2.97 -19.15
N THR A 171 -21.26 -2.17 -18.22
CA THR A 171 -20.09 -2.51 -17.39
C THR A 171 -20.46 -3.53 -16.31
N GLN A 172 -19.67 -4.58 -16.13
CA GLN A 172 -19.84 -5.57 -15.04
C GLN A 172 -19.34 -5.08 -13.68
N GLU A 173 -18.77 -3.87 -13.61
CA GLU A 173 -18.23 -3.31 -12.37
C GLU A 173 -19.33 -2.59 -11.59
N ASP A 174 -19.61 -3.06 -10.38
CA ASP A 174 -20.63 -2.48 -9.49
C ASP A 174 -20.00 -1.62 -8.37
N GLU A 175 -20.82 -0.81 -7.70
CA GLU A 175 -20.41 0.02 -6.55
C GLU A 175 -19.58 -0.78 -5.54
N ARG A 176 -19.99 -2.02 -5.26
CA ARG A 176 -19.35 -2.86 -4.26
C ARG A 176 -17.92 -3.22 -4.66
N SER A 177 -17.72 -3.57 -5.92
CA SER A 177 -16.43 -3.95 -6.50
C SER A 177 -15.44 -2.79 -6.45
N LEU A 178 -15.89 -1.57 -6.77
CA LEU A 178 -15.07 -0.36 -6.64
C LEU A 178 -14.63 -0.11 -5.19
N ILE A 179 -15.56 -0.20 -4.24
CA ILE A 179 -15.24 -0.04 -2.82
C ILE A 179 -14.27 -1.13 -2.35
N ASP A 180 -14.48 -2.39 -2.74
CA ASP A 180 -13.61 -3.50 -2.34
C ASP A 180 -12.18 -3.35 -2.88
N ARG A 181 -12.04 -2.88 -4.14
CA ARG A 181 -10.75 -2.59 -4.77
C ARG A 181 -9.93 -1.55 -3.98
N VAL A 182 -10.59 -0.53 -3.46
CA VAL A 182 -9.98 0.56 -2.66
C VAL A 182 -9.78 0.13 -1.20
N ALA A 183 -10.72 -0.61 -0.61
CA ALA A 183 -10.67 -1.01 0.80
C ALA A 183 -9.58 -2.05 1.10
N VAL A 184 -9.17 -2.86 0.12
CA VAL A 184 -8.24 -3.96 0.34
C VAL A 184 -6.79 -3.51 0.55
N VAL A 185 -6.39 -2.31 0.13
CA VAL A 185 -4.98 -1.89 0.24
C VAL A 185 -4.55 -1.63 1.68
N ASP A 186 -3.26 -1.80 1.98
CA ASP A 186 -2.71 -1.66 3.34
C ASP A 186 -2.70 -0.19 3.79
N LEU A 187 -2.35 0.73 2.89
CA LEU A 187 -2.36 2.17 3.14
C LEU A 187 -3.13 2.91 2.04
N LEU A 188 -4.11 3.71 2.44
CA LEU A 188 -4.95 4.51 1.54
C LEU A 188 -4.79 5.99 1.84
N VAL A 189 -4.66 6.83 0.82
CA VAL A 189 -4.94 8.27 0.91
C VAL A 189 -6.34 8.53 0.38
N ILE A 190 -7.16 9.25 1.16
CA ILE A 190 -8.38 9.92 0.70
C ILE A 190 -8.06 11.40 0.63
N ASP A 191 -7.99 11.93 -0.58
CA ASP A 191 -7.59 13.31 -0.85
C ASP A 191 -8.79 14.25 -0.93
N ASP A 192 -8.58 15.48 -0.47
CA ASP A 192 -9.49 16.62 -0.52
C ASP A 192 -10.91 16.33 0.03
N LEU A 193 -10.96 15.71 1.22
CA LEU A 193 -12.21 15.54 1.96
C LEU A 193 -12.90 16.90 2.18
N GLY A 194 -14.12 17.03 1.66
CA GLY A 194 -14.94 18.24 1.70
C GLY A 194 -15.11 18.92 0.36
N ALA A 195 -14.22 18.66 -0.62
CA ALA A 195 -14.31 19.25 -1.95
C ALA A 195 -15.46 18.69 -2.80
N GLU A 196 -15.97 17.50 -2.46
CA GLU A 196 -17.10 16.86 -3.14
C GLU A 196 -18.46 17.52 -2.83
N THR A 197 -18.49 18.33 -1.79
CA THR A 197 -19.63 19.19 -1.46
C THR A 197 -19.39 20.53 -2.15
N GLY A 198 -20.31 20.96 -3.02
CA GLY A 198 -20.17 22.23 -3.76
C GLY A 198 -19.99 23.47 -2.86
N PRO A 199 -19.99 24.70 -3.41
CA PRO A 199 -19.68 25.90 -2.64
C PRO A 199 -20.42 25.95 -1.30
N ILE A 200 -19.64 26.07 -0.22
CA ILE A 200 -20.12 26.12 1.16
C ILE A 200 -21.21 27.20 1.27
N GLY A 201 -22.48 26.80 1.30
CA GLY A 201 -23.57 27.79 1.31
C GLY A 201 -24.99 27.27 1.08
N THR A 202 -25.18 26.08 0.51
CA THR A 202 -26.51 25.48 0.36
C THR A 202 -26.49 24.05 0.92
N ASP A 203 -27.14 23.88 2.07
CA ASP A 203 -27.17 22.68 2.92
C ASP A 203 -25.80 22.21 3.41
N LYS A 204 -25.53 22.49 4.69
CA LYS A 204 -24.23 22.35 5.39
C LYS A 204 -23.64 20.94 5.45
N SER A 205 -24.27 19.93 4.84
CA SER A 205 -23.98 18.53 5.07
C SER A 205 -23.70 17.79 3.77
N ALA A 206 -22.72 16.88 3.81
CA ALA A 206 -22.43 15.99 2.72
C ALA A 206 -23.67 15.15 2.35
N SER A 207 -23.82 14.87 1.06
CA SER A 207 -24.98 14.08 0.58
C SER A 207 -25.06 12.73 1.28
N ASN A 208 -26.28 12.21 1.50
CA ASN A 208 -26.49 10.87 2.09
C ASN A 208 -25.69 9.79 1.35
N PHE A 209 -25.53 9.94 0.03
CA PHE A 209 -24.71 9.09 -0.80
C PHE A 209 -23.22 9.15 -0.39
N THR A 210 -22.64 10.34 -0.33
CA THR A 210 -21.25 10.57 0.13
C THR A 210 -21.02 10.01 1.53
N GLN A 211 -21.94 10.30 2.46
CA GLN A 211 -21.87 9.82 3.84
C GLN A 211 -21.87 8.28 3.90
N ARG A 212 -22.77 7.63 3.14
CA ARG A 212 -22.84 6.17 3.04
C ARG A 212 -21.56 5.56 2.47
N MET A 213 -20.99 6.18 1.44
CA MET A 213 -19.76 5.70 0.79
C MET A 213 -18.55 5.81 1.72
N LEU A 214 -18.34 6.98 2.32
CA LEU A 214 -17.27 7.20 3.29
C LEU A 214 -17.42 6.27 4.49
N TYR A 215 -18.63 6.14 5.06
CA TYR A 215 -18.87 5.21 6.16
C TYR A 215 -18.52 3.78 5.77
N THR A 216 -18.99 3.31 4.61
CA THR A 216 -18.77 1.93 4.14
C THR A 216 -17.28 1.65 3.92
N LEU A 217 -16.58 2.55 3.22
CA LEU A 217 -15.15 2.44 2.95
C LEU A 217 -14.34 2.43 4.25
N MET A 218 -14.54 3.42 5.13
CA MET A 218 -13.81 3.51 6.39
C MET A 218 -14.17 2.37 7.34
N ASN A 219 -15.39 1.84 7.28
CA ASN A 219 -15.79 0.68 8.07
C ASN A 219 -15.10 -0.61 7.59
N ARG A 220 -14.84 -0.79 6.30
CA ARG A 220 -14.05 -1.92 5.78
C ARG A 220 -12.56 -1.80 6.09
N ARG A 221 -12.09 -0.58 6.37
CA ARG A 221 -10.69 -0.26 6.69
C ARG A 221 -10.41 -0.07 8.18
N GLN A 222 -11.27 -0.58 9.07
CA GLN A 222 -11.14 -0.35 10.52
C GLN A 222 -9.80 -0.78 11.13
N ASP A 223 -9.17 -1.81 10.56
CA ASP A 223 -7.90 -2.37 11.00
C ASP A 223 -6.75 -2.02 10.05
N LYS A 224 -6.94 -1.00 9.19
CA LYS A 224 -5.96 -0.53 8.21
C LYS A 224 -5.75 0.98 8.30
N SER A 225 -4.59 1.43 7.87
CA SER A 225 -4.21 2.83 7.95
C SER A 225 -4.83 3.65 6.81
N THR A 226 -5.34 4.83 7.13
CA THR A 226 -5.84 5.79 6.13
C THR A 226 -5.29 7.19 6.41
N ILE A 227 -4.73 7.81 5.38
CA ILE A 227 -4.32 9.22 5.40
C ILE A 227 -5.46 10.02 4.77
N ILE A 228 -5.90 11.07 5.45
CA ILE A 228 -6.96 11.97 4.96
C ILE A 228 -6.35 13.35 4.77
N THR A 229 -6.62 13.99 3.64
CA THR A 229 -6.34 15.42 3.46
C THR A 229 -7.65 16.21 3.42
N THR A 230 -7.66 17.42 3.98
CA THR A 230 -8.84 18.29 3.97
C THR A 230 -8.47 19.76 4.07
N ASN A 231 -9.24 20.61 3.38
CA ASN A 231 -9.17 22.07 3.55
C ASN A 231 -10.07 22.58 4.69
N LEU A 232 -10.85 21.69 5.31
CA LEU A 232 -11.80 22.03 6.35
C LEU A 232 -11.14 22.02 7.74
N SER A 233 -11.60 22.93 8.59
CA SER A 233 -11.34 22.88 10.03
C SER A 233 -12.07 21.69 10.67
N SER A 234 -11.65 21.30 11.87
CA SER A 234 -12.33 20.21 12.60
C SER A 234 -13.82 20.49 12.83
N ASP A 235 -14.19 21.75 13.05
CA ASP A 235 -15.59 22.16 13.25
C ASP A 235 -16.38 22.07 11.94
N GLN A 236 -15.75 22.43 10.81
CA GLN A 236 -16.35 22.31 9.49
C GLN A 236 -16.56 20.84 9.10
N VAL A 237 -15.57 19.96 9.34
CA VAL A 237 -15.73 18.51 9.15
C VAL A 237 -16.88 18.00 10.04
N SER A 238 -16.96 18.47 11.28
CA SER A 238 -18.01 18.07 12.23
C SER A 238 -19.42 18.54 11.85
N ALA A 239 -19.53 19.68 11.18
CA ALA A 239 -20.79 20.16 10.64
C ALA A 239 -21.17 19.45 9.33
N MET A 240 -20.18 19.01 8.57
CA MET A 240 -20.36 18.46 7.22
C MET A 240 -20.72 16.97 7.21
N TYR A 241 -20.16 16.18 8.11
CA TYR A 241 -20.36 14.73 8.14
C TYR A 241 -21.00 14.26 9.44
N ASP A 242 -21.75 13.17 9.37
CA ASP A 242 -22.37 12.55 10.54
C ASP A 242 -21.29 12.04 11.51
N SER A 243 -21.63 12.07 12.81
CA SER A 243 -20.73 11.63 13.89
C SER A 243 -20.18 10.22 13.70
N LYS A 244 -20.93 9.32 13.04
CA LYS A 244 -20.50 7.97 12.71
C LYS A 244 -19.35 7.96 11.68
N VAL A 245 -19.42 8.79 10.66
CA VAL A 245 -18.36 8.92 9.64
C VAL A 245 -17.11 9.50 10.30
N ILE A 246 -17.26 10.57 11.08
CA ILE A 246 -16.17 11.22 11.80
C ILE A 246 -15.48 10.26 12.75
N SER A 247 -16.25 9.48 13.52
CA SER A 247 -15.70 8.46 14.43
C SER A 247 -14.80 7.46 13.70
N ARG A 248 -15.12 7.09 12.45
CA ARG A 248 -14.29 6.20 11.63
C ARG A 248 -13.09 6.91 11.02
N LEU A 249 -13.26 8.14 10.52
CA LEU A 249 -12.17 8.95 10.00
C LEU A 249 -11.11 9.23 11.07
N TYR A 250 -11.55 9.58 12.28
CA TYR A 250 -10.67 10.01 13.37
C TYR A 250 -10.20 8.87 14.27
N ARG A 251 -10.55 7.62 13.94
CA ARG A 251 -10.10 6.44 14.67
C ARG A 251 -8.57 6.36 14.66
N ASN A 252 -8.00 6.07 15.82
CA ASN A 252 -6.55 5.91 16.00
C ASN A 252 -5.73 7.10 15.47
N LEU A 253 -6.30 8.32 15.42
CA LEU A 253 -5.53 9.50 15.00
C LEU A 253 -4.36 9.75 15.94
N GLY A 254 -4.49 9.55 17.24
CA GLY A 254 -3.35 9.54 18.19
C GLY A 254 -2.39 10.73 18.11
N GLY A 255 -2.86 11.90 17.65
CA GLY A 255 -2.01 13.09 17.42
C GLY A 255 -1.27 13.13 16.08
N ASN A 256 -1.50 12.17 15.18
CA ASN A 256 -0.98 12.11 13.80
C ASN A 256 -1.70 13.12 12.90
N ILE A 257 -1.65 14.40 13.28
CA ILE A 257 -2.30 15.50 12.60
C ILE A 257 -1.23 16.50 12.16
N LEU A 258 -1.10 16.67 10.84
CA LEU A 258 -0.25 17.67 10.23
C LEU A 258 -1.13 18.87 9.89
N LYS A 259 -0.86 19.99 10.57
CA LYS A 259 -1.55 21.26 10.33
C LYS A 259 -0.69 22.14 9.42
N PHE A 260 -1.32 22.68 8.38
CA PHE A 260 -0.75 23.64 7.44
C PHE A 260 -1.46 24.97 7.67
N LYS A 261 -0.84 25.85 8.44
CA LYS A 261 -1.42 27.12 8.87
C LYS A 261 -1.07 28.27 7.93
N ASN A 262 0.01 28.15 7.16
CA ASN A 262 0.40 29.17 6.21
C ASN A 262 -0.58 29.21 5.03
N ASP A 263 -1.17 30.37 4.77
CA ASP A 263 -2.17 30.60 3.72
C ASP A 263 -1.55 30.79 2.33
N ARG A 264 -0.22 30.65 2.21
CA ARG A 264 0.48 30.74 0.92
C ARG A 264 0.11 29.55 0.03
N ASP A 265 -0.65 29.84 -1.02
CA ASP A 265 -0.86 28.88 -2.11
C ASP A 265 0.44 28.72 -2.91
N ARG A 266 1.07 27.55 -2.78
CA ARG A 266 2.34 27.23 -3.45
C ARG A 266 2.19 26.90 -4.93
N ARG A 267 0.96 26.82 -5.44
CA ARG A 267 0.66 26.63 -6.88
C ARG A 267 0.74 27.96 -7.64
N ILE A 268 0.59 29.09 -6.95
CA ILE A 268 0.59 30.43 -7.55
C ILE A 268 2.00 31.02 -7.42
N LYS A 269 2.67 31.21 -8.57
CA LYS A 269 3.95 31.93 -8.64
C LYS A 269 3.67 33.41 -8.96
N PHE A 270 4.11 34.31 -8.08
CA PHE A 270 4.20 35.75 -8.35
C PHE A 270 5.57 36.09 -8.93
#